data_AF-A0A3E2VTA7-F1
#
_entry.id   AF-A0A3E2VTA7-F1
#
_cell.length_a   1.000
_cell.length_b   1.000
_cell.length_c   1.000
_cell.angle_alpha   90.00
_cell.angle_beta   90.00
_cell.angle_gamma   90.00
#
_symmetry.space_group_name_H-M   'P 1'
#
loop_
_entity.id
_entity.type
_entity.pdbx_description
1 polymer ?
#
loop_
_entity_poly.entity_id
_entity_poly.type
_entity_poly.pdbx_seq_one_letter_code
_entity_poly.pdbx_strand_id
1 'polypeptide(L)'
;MKVNVLGTVYRIKYVPSLDSRGGETDFYTKIISISEQEDVPAEFKTDNLKEMQRHVLRHELIHAFLFESGMDQSSAAHGAWAVNEEMIDWMAIQMPKIMAAYDSIVKQRLKYADADTMAPAA
;
A
#
# COMPACT_ATOMS: atom_id res chain seq x y z
N MET A 1 -0.90 9.29 11.83
CA MET A 1 0.39 8.57 11.69
C MET A 1 1.19 9.17 10.53
N LYS A 2 2.47 8.82 10.35
CA LYS A 2 3.28 9.30 9.21
C LYS A 2 3.97 8.14 8.50
N VAL A 3 4.17 8.27 7.20
CA VAL A 3 4.91 7.30 6.36
C VAL A 3 5.74 8.08 5.34
N ASN A 4 6.92 7.56 4.99
CA ASN A 4 7.74 8.11 3.91
C ASN A 4 7.45 7.31 2.62
N VAL A 5 7.10 8.02 1.55
CA VAL A 5 6.83 7.47 0.22
C VAL A 5 7.80 8.14 -0.74
N LEU A 6 8.80 7.40 -1.22
CA LEU A 6 9.83 7.87 -2.15
C LEU A 6 10.53 9.20 -1.75
N GLY A 7 10.72 9.43 -0.45
CA GLY A 7 11.33 10.66 0.09
C GLY A 7 10.31 11.69 0.58
N THR A 8 9.04 11.56 0.20
CA THR A 8 7.94 12.47 0.60
C THR A 8 7.19 11.94 1.83
N VAL A 9 6.94 12.80 2.82
CA VAL A 9 6.24 12.40 4.04
C VAL A 9 4.73 12.61 3.90
N TYR A 10 3.98 11.51 3.98
CA TYR A 10 2.52 11.51 4.02
C TYR A 10 2.00 11.40 5.46
N ARG A 11 0.88 12.08 5.74
CA ARG A 11 0.12 11.93 6.98
C ARG A 11 -1.07 11.00 6.74
N ILE A 12 -1.21 9.98 7.57
CA ILE A 12 -2.34 9.05 7.54
C ILE A 12 -3.31 9.40 8.66
N LYS A 13 -4.59 9.56 8.33
CA LYS A 13 -5.69 9.78 9.29
C LYS A 13 -6.84 8.81 9.02
N TYR A 14 -7.52 8.42 10.10
CA TYR A 14 -8.82 7.77 10.04
C TYR A 14 -9.87 8.85 10.26
N VAL A 15 -10.94 8.82 9.45
CA VAL A 15 -12.00 9.83 9.48
C VAL A 15 -13.37 9.15 9.51
N PRO A 16 -14.40 9.78 10.09
CA PRO A 16 -15.73 9.19 10.22
C PRO A 16 -16.31 8.68 8.88
N SER A 17 -16.19 9.49 7.83
CA SER A 17 -16.76 9.21 6.51
C SER A 17 -15.90 9.78 5.38
N LEU A 18 -16.08 9.21 4.18
CA LEU A 18 -15.47 9.68 2.92
C LEU A 18 -16.48 9.56 1.75
N ASP A 19 -17.74 9.91 2.00
CA ASP A 19 -18.83 9.85 1.02
C ASP A 19 -18.92 8.46 0.35
N SER A 20 -19.07 7.42 1.18
CA SER A 20 -19.10 6.00 0.81
C SER A 20 -17.78 5.41 0.27
N ARG A 21 -16.70 6.19 0.16
CA ARG A 21 -15.38 5.67 -0.21
C ARG A 21 -14.69 4.99 0.98
N GLY A 22 -13.86 3.99 0.68
CA GLY A 22 -13.04 3.32 1.68
C GLY A 22 -11.85 4.16 2.13
N GLY A 23 -11.20 4.86 1.19
CA GLY A 23 -10.01 5.67 1.41
C GLY A 23 -9.85 6.74 0.33
N GLU A 24 -8.88 7.62 0.55
CA GLU A 24 -8.47 8.64 -0.41
C GLU A 24 -7.01 9.06 -0.17
N THR A 25 -6.26 9.16 -1.27
CA THR A 25 -4.90 9.71 -1.28
C THR A 25 -4.87 11.04 -2.01
N ASP A 26 -4.65 12.12 -1.24
CA ASP A 26 -4.48 13.45 -1.81
C ASP A 26 -2.99 13.73 -2.07
N PHE A 27 -2.64 13.80 -3.36
CA PHE A 27 -1.29 14.08 -3.81
C PHE A 27 -0.80 15.47 -3.40
N TYR A 28 -1.62 16.51 -3.33
CA TYR A 28 -1.13 17.86 -3.05
C TYR A 28 -0.97 18.11 -1.56
N THR A 29 -1.90 17.62 -0.74
CA THR A 29 -1.84 17.81 0.72
C THR A 29 -0.98 16.77 1.44
N LYS A 30 -0.60 15.69 0.73
CA LYS A 30 0.13 14.53 1.26
C LYS A 30 -0.62 13.89 2.43
N ILE A 31 -1.94 13.79 2.29
CA ILE A 31 -2.83 13.18 3.27
C ILE A 31 -3.42 11.91 2.67
N ILE A 32 -3.28 10.82 3.40
CA ILE A 32 -4.03 9.58 3.18
C ILE A 32 -5.14 9.52 4.23
N SER A 33 -6.38 9.43 3.78
CA SER A 33 -7.57 9.30 4.63
C SER A 33 -8.13 7.90 4.50
N ILE A 34 -8.47 7.27 5.62
CA ILE A 34 -9.14 5.96 5.67
C ILE A 34 -10.48 6.14 6.38
N SER A 35 -11.55 5.63 5.77
CA SER A 35 -12.91 5.76 6.31
C SER A 35 -13.15 4.81 7.49
N GLU A 36 -13.84 5.31 8.51
CA GLU A 36 -14.44 4.53 9.61
C GLU A 36 -15.85 4.03 9.24
N GLN A 37 -16.34 4.38 8.05
CA GLN A 37 -17.62 3.97 7.46
C GLN A 37 -18.83 4.36 8.30
N GLU A 38 -18.82 5.48 9.03
CA GLU A 38 -19.99 5.94 9.77
C GLU A 38 -21.19 6.29 8.87
N ASP A 39 -20.92 6.66 7.62
CA ASP A 39 -21.88 7.01 6.57
C ASP A 39 -22.41 5.81 5.76
N VAL A 40 -21.85 4.62 5.96
CA VAL A 40 -22.26 3.41 5.24
C VAL A 40 -23.41 2.72 6.00
N PRO A 41 -24.51 2.30 5.33
CA PRO A 41 -25.56 1.51 5.98
C PRO A 41 -25.04 0.15 6.48
N ALA A 42 -25.57 -0.33 7.61
CA ALA A 42 -25.05 -1.52 8.30
C ALA A 42 -25.08 -2.79 7.41
N GLU A 43 -26.09 -2.93 6.55
CA GLU A 43 -26.24 -4.02 5.60
C GLU A 43 -25.15 -4.07 4.51
N PHE A 44 -24.42 -2.98 4.30
CA PHE A 44 -23.30 -2.90 3.36
C PHE A 44 -21.94 -2.89 4.05
N LYS A 45 -21.90 -2.88 5.40
CA LYS A 45 -20.65 -2.96 6.15
C LYS A 45 -20.18 -4.40 6.22
N THR A 46 -18.86 -4.55 6.18
CA THR A 46 -18.23 -5.82 6.56
C THR A 46 -18.17 -5.94 8.07
N ASP A 47 -18.37 -7.15 8.58
CA ASP A 47 -18.15 -7.48 10.00
C ASP A 47 -16.66 -7.37 10.39
N ASN A 48 -15.76 -7.28 9.40
CA ASN A 48 -14.32 -7.18 9.61
C ASN A 48 -13.75 -5.85 9.10
N LEU A 49 -14.24 -4.75 9.68
CA LEU A 49 -13.80 -3.39 9.35
C LEU A 49 -12.27 -3.24 9.41
N LYS A 50 -11.60 -3.88 10.37
CA LYS A 50 -10.14 -3.80 10.52
C LYS A 50 -9.39 -4.42 9.33
N GLU A 51 -9.80 -5.58 8.82
CA GLU A 51 -9.17 -6.16 7.62
C GLU A 51 -9.44 -5.31 6.38
N MET A 52 -10.64 -4.76 6.24
CA MET A 52 -10.97 -3.85 5.16
C MET A 52 -10.10 -2.60 5.21
N GLN A 53 -9.99 -1.93 6.36
CA GLN A 53 -9.14 -0.75 6.54
C GLN A 53 -7.66 -1.05 6.27
N ARG A 54 -7.16 -2.25 6.61
CA ARG A 54 -5.82 -2.69 6.23
C ARG A 54 -5.65 -2.80 4.72
N HIS A 55 -6.66 -3.33 4.02
CA HIS A 55 -6.64 -3.43 2.55
C HIS A 55 -6.68 -2.06 1.90
N VAL A 56 -7.62 -1.20 2.30
CA VAL A 56 -7.71 0.19 1.83
C VAL A 56 -6.39 0.93 2.09
N LEU A 57 -5.78 0.78 3.26
CA LEU A 57 -4.49 1.43 3.53
C LEU A 57 -3.39 1.00 2.54
N ARG A 58 -3.35 -0.29 2.15
CA ARG A 58 -2.40 -0.74 1.11
C ARG A 58 -2.73 -0.13 -0.25
N HIS A 59 -4.01 -0.10 -0.61
CA HIS A 59 -4.51 0.51 -1.84
C HIS A 59 -4.08 1.99 -1.94
N GLU A 60 -4.35 2.78 -0.90
CA GLU A 60 -3.97 4.20 -0.85
C GLU A 60 -2.45 4.42 -0.84
N LEU A 61 -1.68 3.55 -0.19
CA LEU A 61 -0.22 3.62 -0.24
C LEU A 61 0.29 3.40 -1.67
N ILE A 62 -0.30 2.46 -2.43
CA ILE A 62 0.09 2.20 -3.82
C ILE A 62 -0.20 3.43 -4.69
N HIS A 63 -1.36 4.07 -4.55
CA HIS A 63 -1.65 5.36 -5.17
C HIS A 63 -0.54 6.38 -4.86
N ALA A 64 -0.18 6.55 -3.59
CA ALA A 64 0.88 7.48 -3.19
C ALA A 64 2.23 7.17 -3.87
N PHE A 65 2.64 5.90 -3.95
CA PHE A 65 3.87 5.50 -4.66
C PHE A 65 3.81 5.81 -6.17
N LEU A 66 2.65 5.60 -6.80
CA LEU A 66 2.47 5.87 -8.24
C LEU A 66 2.44 7.38 -8.54
N PHE A 67 1.85 8.19 -7.66
CA PHE A 67 1.90 9.65 -7.78
C PHE A 67 3.32 10.20 -7.57
N GLU A 68 4.01 9.79 -6.50
CA GLU A 68 5.37 10.29 -6.20
C GLU A 68 6.41 9.86 -7.23
N SER A 69 6.16 8.76 -7.96
CA SER A 69 7.02 8.33 -9.07
C SER A 69 6.68 9.00 -10.40
N GLY A 70 5.60 9.79 -10.48
CA GLY A 70 5.11 10.40 -11.73
C GLY A 70 4.53 9.39 -12.73
N MET A 71 4.24 8.17 -12.29
CA MET A 71 3.70 7.10 -13.13
C MET A 71 2.24 7.32 -13.46
N ASP A 72 1.50 8.00 -12.59
CA ASP A 72 0.13 8.46 -12.84
C ASP A 72 0.05 9.25 -14.15
N GLN A 73 0.95 10.22 -14.35
CA GLN A 73 1.02 11.03 -15.57
C GLN A 73 1.65 10.24 -16.73
N SER A 74 2.77 9.56 -16.49
CA SER A 74 3.52 8.88 -17.54
C SER A 74 2.75 7.71 -18.17
N SER A 75 1.86 7.07 -17.40
CA SER A 75 1.01 5.98 -17.88
C SER A 75 -0.16 6.45 -18.74
N ALA A 76 -0.49 7.75 -18.77
CA ALA A 76 -1.66 8.27 -19.50
C ALA A 76 -1.63 7.93 -20.99
N ALA A 77 -0.46 7.97 -21.62
CA ALA A 77 -0.27 7.56 -23.02
C ALA A 77 -0.45 6.05 -23.27
N HIS A 78 -0.51 5.25 -22.20
CA HIS A 78 -0.53 3.78 -22.21
C HIS A 78 -1.76 3.24 -21.46
N GLY A 79 -2.90 3.92 -21.60
CA GLY A 79 -4.17 3.47 -21.00
C GLY A 79 -4.31 3.77 -19.51
N ALA A 80 -3.50 4.70 -18.97
CA ALA A 80 -3.59 5.19 -17.60
C ALA A 80 -3.55 4.07 -16.55
N TRP A 81 -2.77 3.02 -16.81
CA TRP A 81 -2.73 1.82 -15.95
C TRP A 81 -2.28 2.11 -14.52
N ALA A 82 -1.51 3.18 -14.29
CA ALA A 82 -1.02 3.55 -12.96
C ALA A 82 -2.09 4.25 -12.09
N VAL A 83 -3.26 4.57 -12.64
CA VAL A 83 -4.43 5.07 -11.89
C VAL A 83 -5.65 4.17 -12.08
N ASN A 84 -5.44 2.96 -12.60
CA ASN A 84 -6.51 1.98 -12.76
C ASN A 84 -6.79 1.29 -11.41
N GLU A 85 -7.99 1.50 -10.87
CA GLU A 85 -8.37 0.99 -9.54
C GLU A 85 -8.30 -0.55 -9.42
N GLU A 86 -8.65 -1.29 -10.47
CA GLU A 86 -8.57 -2.76 -10.48
C GLU A 86 -7.11 -3.23 -10.33
N MET A 87 -6.18 -2.59 -11.02
CA MET A 87 -4.75 -2.88 -10.91
C MET A 87 -4.21 -2.55 -9.51
N ILE A 88 -4.65 -1.44 -8.93
CA ILE A 88 -4.23 -0.99 -7.60
C ILE A 88 -4.78 -1.94 -6.52
N ASP A 89 -6.04 -2.35 -6.63
CA ASP A 89 -6.64 -3.35 -5.77
C ASP A 89 -5.93 -4.69 -5.88
N TRP A 90 -5.62 -5.15 -7.10
CA TRP A 90 -4.87 -6.37 -7.30
C TRP A 90 -3.52 -6.31 -6.58
N MET A 91 -2.78 -5.21 -6.75
CA MET A 91 -1.51 -5.00 -6.05
C MET A 91 -1.70 -4.97 -4.53
N ALA A 92 -2.72 -4.26 -4.01
CA ALA A 92 -2.99 -4.16 -2.58
C ALA A 92 -3.34 -5.52 -1.95
N ILE A 93 -4.06 -6.38 -2.68
CA ILE A 93 -4.43 -7.73 -2.26
C ILE A 93 -3.21 -8.66 -2.33
N GLN A 94 -2.40 -8.58 -3.38
CA GLN A 94 -1.26 -9.48 -3.55
C GLN A 94 -0.02 -9.07 -2.74
N MET A 95 0.16 -7.79 -2.41
CA MET A 95 1.37 -7.28 -1.77
C MET A 95 1.79 -8.10 -0.53
N PRO A 96 0.91 -8.43 0.44
CA PRO A 96 1.30 -9.25 1.59
C PRO A 96 1.79 -10.65 1.19
N LYS A 97 1.21 -11.26 0.16
CA LYS A 97 1.57 -12.60 -0.33
C LYS A 97 2.90 -12.57 -1.07
N ILE A 98 3.12 -11.55 -1.90
CA ILE A 98 4.38 -11.33 -2.62
C ILE A 98 5.51 -11.12 -1.62
N MET A 99 5.30 -10.26 -0.61
CA MET A 99 6.29 -10.03 0.45
C MET A 99 6.56 -11.31 1.25
N ALA A 100 5.52 -12.08 1.60
CA ALA A 100 5.71 -13.37 2.27
C ALA A 100 6.52 -14.37 1.43
N ALA A 101 6.26 -14.45 0.13
CA ALA A 101 7.03 -15.29 -0.79
C ALA A 101 8.50 -14.84 -0.87
N TYR A 102 8.75 -13.54 -1.03
CA TYR A 102 10.10 -12.97 -1.04
C TYR A 102 10.85 -13.27 0.26
N ASP A 103 10.25 -12.95 1.40
CA ASP A 103 10.83 -13.17 2.74
C ASP A 103 11.13 -14.65 2.99
N SER A 104 10.30 -15.56 2.48
CA SER A 104 10.52 -17.01 2.62
C SER A 104 11.83 -17.45 1.98
N ILE A 105 12.17 -16.89 0.81
CA ILE A 105 13.41 -17.19 0.09
C ILE A 105 14.60 -16.49 0.74
N VAL A 106 14.47 -15.21 1.08
CA VAL A 106 15.53 -14.44 1.77
C VAL A 106 15.95 -15.13 3.07
N LYS A 107 14.99 -15.57 3.89
CA LYS A 107 15.28 -16.28 5.15
C LYS A 107 15.92 -17.65 4.94
N GLN A 108 15.71 -18.30 3.79
CA GLN A 108 16.27 -19.61 3.47
C GLN A 108 17.65 -19.53 2.81
N ARG A 109 17.89 -18.54 1.93
CA ARG A 109 19.11 -18.44 1.11
C ARG A 109 20.12 -17.41 1.61
N LEU A 110 19.68 -16.28 2.18
CA LEU A 110 20.61 -15.23 2.64
C LEU A 110 21.11 -15.44 4.08
N LYS A 111 20.51 -16.34 4.86
CA LYS A 111 21.10 -16.80 6.13
C LYS A 111 22.45 -17.51 5.96
N TYR A 112 22.73 -18.07 4.78
CA TYR A 112 23.97 -18.79 4.49
C TYR A 112 25.00 -17.92 3.75
N ALA A 113 24.59 -16.80 3.15
CA ALA A 113 25.52 -15.88 2.51
C ALA A 113 26.43 -15.15 3.54
N ASP A 114 25.91 -14.88 4.74
CA ASP A 114 26.70 -14.26 5.83
C ASP A 114 27.53 -15.29 6.63
N ALA A 115 27.23 -16.59 6.53
CA ALA A 115 27.95 -17.66 7.22
C ALA A 115 29.21 -18.13 6.44
N ASP A 116 29.19 -18.05 5.11
CA ASP A 116 30.33 -18.44 4.26
C ASP A 116 31.46 -17.39 4.19
N THR A 117 31.28 -16.20 4.78
CA THR A 117 32.34 -15.17 4.87
C THR A 117 33.18 -15.24 6.14
N MET A 118 32.97 -16.21 7.04
CA MET A 118 33.82 -16.44 8.20
C MET A 118 34.63 -17.74 8.08
N ALA A 119 35.46 -17.84 7.04
CA ALA A 119 36.65 -18.69 7.10
C ALA A 119 37.81 -17.88 7.72
N PRO A 120 38.50 -18.39 8.76
CA PRO A 120 39.57 -17.64 9.40
C PRO A 120 40.76 -17.54 8.45
N ALA A 121 41.22 -16.32 8.20
CA ALA A 121 42.54 -16.10 7.62
C ALA A 121 43.59 -16.67 8.58
N ALA A 122 44.35 -17.65 8.08
CA ALA A 122 45.52 -18.24 8.72
C ALA A 122 46.71 -17.27 8.73
#